data_AF-A0A0F6YM11-F1
#
_entry.id   AF-A0A0F6YM11-F1
#
_cell.length_a   1.000
_cell.length_b   1.000
_cell.length_c   1.000
_cell.angle_alpha   90.00
_cell.angle_beta   90.00
_cell.angle_gamma   90.00
#
_symmetry.space_group_name_H-M   'P 1'
#
loop_
_entity.id
_entity.type
_entity.pdbx_description
1 polymer ?
#
loop_
_entity_poly.entity_id
_entity_poly.type
_entity_poly.pdbx_seq_one_letter_code
_entity_poly.pdbx_strand_id
1 'polypeptide(L)'
;MLVFLLALRNRSIASALARYGFDGDELKLGWNLLSNLSRGRLDVVITASPKLVDDVDAFENEWFPIAIATLQHKHPEAHELLFRNITQTTGAGAVINVRTFLERLDRLTKPKSEGGLGREGKAAMDLLAKRGLTPDVIAPVKRTLEEVAQIEPALEPERDPEDDATAEREMWEWYLQWSAIARVAVKERRLLKAMGFLQTSTGAVIEPDLEEEEDEDEGGEGDEDGGEEEEKPETPAA
;
A
#
# COMPACT_ATOMS: atom_id res chain seq x y z
N MET A 1 -4.50 5.68 6.14
CA MET A 1 -5.81 5.06 5.89
C MET A 1 -5.69 3.63 5.32
N LEU A 2 -5.21 3.42 4.09
CA LEU A 2 -5.02 2.08 3.51
C LEU A 2 -4.04 1.21 4.34
N VAL A 3 -2.92 1.80 4.78
CA VAL A 3 -1.94 1.12 5.65
C VAL A 3 -2.58 0.65 6.97
N PHE A 4 -3.55 1.40 7.50
CA PHE A 4 -4.27 1.02 8.71
C PHE A 4 -5.16 -0.20 8.47
N LEU A 5 -6.00 -0.18 7.42
CA LEU A 5 -6.82 -1.33 7.01
C LEU A 5 -5.98 -2.57 6.71
N LEU A 6 -4.83 -2.41 6.06
CA LEU A 6 -3.89 -3.50 5.80
C LEU A 6 -3.22 -4.02 7.08
N ALA A 7 -2.95 -3.17 8.07
CA ALA A 7 -2.36 -3.57 9.34
C ALA A 7 -3.33 -4.34 10.24
N LEU A 8 -4.64 -4.12 10.09
CA LEU A 8 -5.69 -4.90 10.78
C LEU A 8 -5.69 -6.39 10.39
N ARG A 9 -4.99 -6.77 9.32
CA ARG A 9 -4.71 -8.16 8.96
C ARG A 9 -3.82 -8.88 9.99
N ASN A 10 -3.15 -8.13 10.86
CA ASN A 10 -2.41 -8.70 11.98
C ASN A 10 -3.35 -9.09 13.12
N ARG A 11 -3.42 -10.38 13.44
CA ARG A 11 -4.32 -10.93 14.47
C ARG A 11 -4.15 -10.29 15.84
N SER A 12 -2.95 -9.87 16.22
CA SER A 12 -2.71 -9.18 17.50
C SER A 12 -3.32 -7.79 17.53
N ILE A 13 -3.29 -7.07 16.40
CA ILE A 13 -3.89 -5.74 16.26
C ILE A 13 -5.41 -5.86 16.23
N ALA A 14 -5.95 -6.78 15.42
CA ALA A 14 -7.38 -7.06 15.37
C ALA A 14 -7.94 -7.49 16.75
N SER A 15 -7.24 -8.38 17.46
CA SER A 15 -7.67 -8.82 18.79
C SER A 15 -7.61 -7.71 19.84
N ALA A 16 -6.65 -6.78 19.73
CA ALA A 16 -6.57 -5.64 20.62
C ALA A 16 -7.74 -4.67 20.41
N LEU A 17 -8.15 -4.46 19.16
CA LEU A 17 -9.27 -3.60 18.78
C LEU A 17 -10.65 -4.24 19.01
N ALA A 18 -10.76 -5.56 18.93
CA ALA A 18 -12.00 -6.28 19.20
C ALA A 18 -12.55 -6.03 20.62
N ARG A 19 -11.67 -5.76 21.60
CA ARG A 19 -12.07 -5.37 22.96
C ARG A 19 -12.81 -4.03 23.04
N TYR A 20 -12.71 -3.23 22.00
CA TYR A 20 -13.33 -1.91 21.87
C TYR A 20 -14.45 -1.90 20.80
N GLY A 21 -14.94 -3.08 20.40
CA GLY A 21 -16.06 -3.21 19.47
C GLY A 21 -15.66 -3.29 18.00
N PHE A 22 -14.37 -3.43 17.67
CA PHE A 22 -13.97 -3.65 16.29
C PHE A 22 -14.26 -5.10 15.87
N ASP A 23 -15.27 -5.29 15.05
CA ASP A 23 -15.70 -6.61 14.58
C ASP A 23 -15.63 -6.74 13.04
N GLY A 24 -16.19 -7.83 12.53
CA GLY A 24 -16.19 -8.10 11.09
C GLY A 24 -17.01 -7.09 10.29
N ASP A 25 -18.01 -6.45 10.90
CA ASP A 25 -18.88 -5.49 10.22
C ASP A 25 -18.23 -4.11 10.15
N GLU A 26 -17.49 -3.70 11.19
CA GLU A 26 -16.63 -2.51 11.16
C GLU A 26 -15.51 -2.61 10.12
N LEU A 27 -14.92 -3.80 9.96
CA LEU A 27 -13.93 -4.04 8.93
C LEU A 27 -14.54 -3.92 7.53
N LYS A 28 -15.72 -4.53 7.31
CA LYS A 28 -16.46 -4.40 6.03
C LYS A 28 -16.81 -2.94 5.74
N LEU A 29 -17.26 -2.19 6.74
CA LEU A 29 -17.57 -0.77 6.63
C LEU A 29 -16.34 0.03 6.17
N GLY A 30 -15.19 -0.15 6.80
CA GLY A 30 -13.95 0.53 6.41
C GLY A 30 -13.49 0.21 4.97
N TRP A 31 -13.68 -1.04 4.52
CA TRP A 31 -13.41 -1.41 3.12
C TRP A 31 -14.41 -0.79 2.14
N ASN A 32 -15.69 -0.74 2.51
CA ASN A 32 -16.74 -0.12 1.68
C ASN A 32 -16.51 1.39 1.53
N LEU A 33 -16.15 2.09 2.61
CA LEU A 33 -15.85 3.52 2.59
C LEU A 33 -14.61 3.83 1.73
N LEU A 34 -13.56 3.02 1.85
CA LEU A 34 -12.38 3.12 0.97
C LEU A 34 -12.73 2.85 -0.50
N SER A 35 -13.60 1.87 -0.77
CA SER A 35 -14.08 1.58 -2.12
C SER A 35 -14.92 2.73 -2.69
N ASN A 36 -15.77 3.37 -1.87
CA ASN A 36 -16.56 4.52 -2.29
C ASN A 36 -15.70 5.74 -2.64
N LEU A 37 -14.59 5.96 -1.92
CA LEU A 37 -13.60 7.00 -2.23
C LEU A 37 -12.82 6.74 -3.52
N SER A 38 -12.68 5.48 -3.91
CA SER A 38 -11.95 5.07 -5.11
C SER A 38 -12.85 4.76 -6.30
N ARG A 39 -14.17 4.72 -6.10
CA ARG A 39 -15.19 4.73 -7.16
C ARG A 39 -14.93 5.94 -8.08
N GLY A 40 -15.11 5.81 -9.39
CA GLY A 40 -14.56 6.75 -10.38
C GLY A 40 -13.08 6.52 -10.72
N ARG A 41 -12.13 6.75 -9.80
CA ARG A 41 -10.67 6.68 -10.09
C ARG A 41 -10.10 5.26 -10.25
N LEU A 42 -10.80 4.29 -9.67
CA LEU A 42 -10.57 2.84 -9.81
C LEU A 42 -11.85 2.15 -10.35
N ASP A 43 -12.82 2.89 -10.90
CA ASP A 43 -14.01 2.34 -11.58
C ASP A 43 -13.67 1.77 -12.96
N VAL A 44 -12.59 0.99 -13.02
CA VAL A 44 -12.83 -0.36 -13.50
C VAL A 44 -13.80 -0.94 -12.47
N VAL A 45 -15.11 -0.73 -12.69
CA VAL A 45 -16.11 -1.58 -12.06
C VAL A 45 -15.57 -2.96 -12.34
N ILE A 46 -15.09 -3.64 -11.30
CA ILE A 46 -14.89 -5.08 -11.37
C ILE A 46 -16.32 -5.59 -11.50
N THR A 47 -16.88 -5.49 -12.71
CA THR A 47 -17.93 -6.36 -13.21
C THR A 47 -17.28 -7.72 -13.43
N ALA A 48 -16.53 -8.20 -12.43
CA ALA A 48 -16.33 -9.61 -12.27
C ALA A 48 -17.74 -10.16 -12.22
N SER A 49 -18.11 -10.86 -13.29
CA SER A 49 -19.33 -11.65 -13.26
C SER A 49 -19.33 -12.46 -11.95
N PRO A 50 -20.48 -12.69 -11.29
CA PRO A 50 -20.52 -13.47 -10.06
C PRO A 50 -19.75 -14.80 -10.19
N LYS A 51 -19.84 -15.41 -11.38
CA LYS A 51 -19.06 -16.58 -11.79
C LYS A 51 -17.54 -16.40 -11.66
N LEU A 52 -17.01 -15.23 -12.03
CA LEU A 52 -15.60 -14.91 -11.89
C LEU A 52 -15.15 -14.89 -10.43
N VAL A 53 -15.94 -14.24 -9.57
CA VAL A 53 -15.64 -14.19 -8.14
C VAL A 53 -15.70 -15.59 -7.55
N ASP A 54 -16.69 -16.39 -7.94
CA ASP A 54 -16.85 -17.79 -7.51
C ASP A 54 -15.67 -18.67 -7.98
N ASP A 55 -15.24 -18.55 -9.24
CA ASP A 55 -14.12 -19.33 -9.80
C ASP A 55 -12.80 -19.00 -9.07
N VAL A 56 -12.58 -17.72 -8.73
CA VAL A 56 -11.39 -17.27 -8.00
C VAL A 56 -11.43 -17.68 -6.53
N ASP A 57 -12.59 -17.57 -5.88
CA ASP A 57 -12.82 -18.00 -4.50
C ASP A 57 -12.63 -19.52 -4.36
N ALA A 58 -13.16 -20.31 -5.31
CA ALA A 58 -12.97 -21.75 -5.37
C ALA A 58 -11.48 -22.12 -5.51
N PHE A 59 -10.74 -21.40 -6.36
CA PHE A 59 -9.30 -21.61 -6.50
C PHE A 59 -8.55 -21.32 -5.19
N GLU A 60 -8.84 -20.21 -4.52
CA GLU A 60 -8.23 -19.85 -3.24
C GLU A 60 -8.51 -20.90 -2.16
N ASN A 61 -9.77 -21.34 -2.06
CA ASN A 61 -10.21 -22.31 -1.06
C ASN A 61 -9.56 -23.68 -1.25
N GLU A 62 -9.34 -24.11 -2.49
CA GLU A 62 -8.69 -25.39 -2.79
C GLU A 62 -7.17 -25.31 -2.67
N TRP A 63 -6.53 -24.35 -3.33
CA TRP A 63 -5.10 -24.40 -3.57
C TRP A 63 -4.26 -23.74 -2.48
N PHE A 64 -4.77 -22.74 -1.75
CA PHE A 64 -3.99 -22.11 -0.68
C PHE A 64 -3.68 -23.09 0.47
N PRO A 65 -4.63 -23.88 1.00
CA PRO A 65 -4.33 -24.85 2.05
C PRO A 65 -3.31 -25.90 1.60
N ILE A 66 -3.44 -26.40 0.37
CA ILE A 66 -2.53 -27.39 -0.21
C ILE A 66 -1.12 -26.81 -0.36
N ALA A 67 -0.99 -25.60 -0.90
CA ALA A 67 0.28 -24.94 -1.11
C ALA A 67 0.97 -24.58 0.23
N ILE A 68 0.22 -24.09 1.21
CA ILE A 68 0.72 -23.84 2.56
C ILE A 68 1.29 -25.12 3.18
N ALA A 69 0.47 -26.18 3.26
CA ALA A 69 0.87 -27.45 3.86
C ALA A 69 2.08 -28.09 3.13
N THR A 70 2.16 -27.90 1.81
CA THR A 70 3.25 -28.45 1.00
C THR A 70 4.58 -27.72 1.23
N LEU A 71 4.54 -26.38 1.32
CA LEU A 71 5.75 -25.56 1.33
C LEU A 71 6.26 -25.25 2.74
N GLN A 72 5.39 -25.14 3.74
CA GLN A 72 5.73 -24.65 5.08
C GLN A 72 6.91 -25.41 5.73
N HIS A 73 7.04 -26.72 5.47
CA HIS A 73 8.13 -27.53 6.01
C HIS A 73 9.26 -27.82 5.01
N LYS A 74 8.94 -27.94 3.71
CA LYS A 74 9.92 -28.38 2.70
C LYS A 74 10.60 -27.24 1.97
N HIS A 75 9.92 -26.10 1.83
CA HIS A 75 10.40 -24.89 1.16
C HIS A 75 9.90 -23.64 1.90
N PRO A 76 10.33 -23.40 3.16
CA PRO A 76 9.81 -22.31 3.99
C PRO A 76 10.05 -20.91 3.39
N GLU A 77 11.14 -20.70 2.65
CA GLU A 77 11.38 -19.44 1.93
C GLU A 77 10.37 -19.21 0.80
N ALA A 78 9.98 -20.27 0.09
CA ALA A 78 8.95 -20.20 -0.94
C ALA A 78 7.57 -19.96 -0.33
N HIS A 79 7.27 -20.62 0.79
CA HIS A 79 6.06 -20.36 1.57
C HIS A 79 5.97 -18.88 1.97
N GLU A 80 7.02 -18.35 2.60
CA GLU A 80 7.08 -16.96 3.01
C GLU A 80 6.94 -16.01 1.83
N LEU A 81 7.65 -16.26 0.71
CA LEU A 81 7.55 -15.41 -0.48
C LEU A 81 6.14 -15.39 -1.05
N LEU A 82 5.49 -16.55 -1.20
CA LEU A 82 4.16 -16.66 -1.79
C LEU A 82 3.09 -16.06 -0.87
N PHE A 83 3.11 -16.39 0.43
CA PHE A 83 2.03 -16.09 1.36
C PHE A 83 2.27 -14.87 2.26
N ARG A 84 3.38 -14.14 2.09
CA ARG A 84 3.63 -12.91 2.86
C ARG A 84 2.45 -11.94 2.74
N ASN A 85 1.79 -11.66 3.85
CA ASN A 85 0.59 -10.81 3.91
C ASN A 85 -0.54 -11.31 3.01
N ILE A 86 -0.70 -12.62 2.84
CA ILE A 86 -1.88 -13.27 2.24
C ILE A 86 -2.54 -14.10 3.34
N THR A 87 -3.84 -13.91 3.51
CA THR A 87 -4.69 -14.67 4.44
C THR A 87 -5.96 -14.99 3.69
N GLN A 88 -6.49 -16.20 3.85
CA GLN A 88 -7.71 -16.57 3.14
C GLN A 88 -8.84 -15.56 3.39
N THR A 89 -9.50 -15.13 2.32
CA THR A 89 -10.64 -14.20 2.35
C THR A 89 -11.73 -14.69 1.41
N THR A 90 -12.95 -14.23 1.63
CA THR A 90 -14.09 -14.53 0.76
C THR A 90 -14.44 -13.35 -0.13
N GLY A 91 -14.92 -13.61 -1.35
CA GLY A 91 -15.47 -12.58 -2.24
C GLY A 91 -14.40 -11.69 -2.90
N ALA A 92 -14.63 -10.38 -3.02
CA ALA A 92 -13.71 -9.48 -3.75
C ALA A 92 -12.26 -9.46 -3.19
N GLY A 93 -12.07 -9.81 -1.92
CA GLY A 93 -10.74 -9.99 -1.33
C GLY A 93 -9.94 -11.14 -1.95
N ALA A 94 -10.63 -12.20 -2.38
CA ALA A 94 -10.01 -13.38 -2.99
C ALA A 94 -9.36 -13.05 -4.34
N VAL A 95 -9.96 -12.13 -5.11
CA VAL A 95 -9.40 -11.64 -6.39
C VAL A 95 -8.01 -11.04 -6.21
N ILE A 96 -7.83 -10.22 -5.18
CA ILE A 96 -6.54 -9.58 -4.89
C ILE A 96 -5.52 -10.61 -4.39
N ASN A 97 -5.95 -11.52 -3.52
CA ASN A 97 -5.10 -12.57 -2.97
C ASN A 97 -4.59 -13.52 -4.05
N VAL A 98 -5.48 -14.04 -4.91
CA VAL A 98 -5.13 -14.96 -5.98
C VAL A 98 -4.25 -14.28 -7.03
N ARG A 99 -4.54 -13.03 -7.42
CA ARG A 99 -3.64 -12.26 -8.30
C ARG A 99 -2.24 -12.15 -7.72
N THR A 100 -2.14 -11.72 -6.47
CA THR A 100 -0.87 -11.57 -5.76
C THR A 100 -0.12 -12.90 -5.65
N PHE A 101 -0.83 -13.99 -5.36
CA PHE A 101 -0.27 -15.33 -5.29
C PHE A 101 0.31 -15.75 -6.65
N LEU A 102 -0.43 -15.58 -7.74
CA LEU A 102 -0.01 -15.97 -9.09
C LEU A 102 1.20 -15.16 -9.59
N GLU A 103 1.22 -13.85 -9.34
CA GLU A 103 2.39 -13.01 -9.65
C GLU A 103 3.64 -13.48 -8.91
N ARG A 104 3.50 -13.83 -7.62
CA ARG A 104 4.61 -14.34 -6.81
C ARG A 104 5.03 -15.75 -7.23
N LEU A 105 4.08 -16.57 -7.66
CA LEU A 105 4.31 -17.90 -8.21
C LEU A 105 5.17 -17.83 -9.47
N ASP A 106 4.88 -16.88 -10.37
CA ASP A 106 5.67 -16.64 -11.58
C ASP A 106 7.08 -16.12 -11.26
N ARG A 107 7.20 -15.28 -10.23
CA ARG A 107 8.51 -14.79 -9.77
C ARG A 107 9.33 -15.84 -9.05
N LEU A 108 8.71 -16.90 -8.52
CA LEU A 108 9.38 -17.86 -7.66
C LEU A 108 10.62 -18.50 -8.31
N THR A 109 10.55 -18.79 -9.60
CA THR A 109 11.65 -19.42 -10.36
C THR A 109 12.72 -18.45 -10.84
N LYS A 110 12.47 -17.13 -10.76
CA LYS A 110 13.43 -16.10 -11.16
C LYS A 110 14.63 -16.05 -10.20
N PRO A 111 15.79 -15.52 -10.63
CA PRO A 111 16.93 -15.34 -9.74
C PRO A 111 16.61 -14.47 -8.52
N LYS A 112 17.39 -14.63 -7.44
CA LYS A 112 17.25 -13.80 -6.22
C LYS A 112 17.41 -12.30 -6.51
N SER A 113 18.22 -11.92 -7.49
CA SER A 113 18.39 -10.54 -7.96
C SER A 113 17.11 -9.91 -8.53
N GLU A 114 16.15 -10.73 -8.97
CA GLU A 114 14.83 -10.29 -9.48
C GLU A 114 13.71 -10.53 -8.45
N GLY A 115 14.09 -10.87 -7.21
CA GLY A 115 13.18 -11.17 -6.11
C GLY A 115 12.51 -12.55 -6.20
N GLY A 116 13.10 -13.50 -6.92
CA GLY A 116 12.71 -14.91 -6.90
C GLY A 116 13.63 -15.77 -6.02
N LEU A 117 13.57 -17.09 -6.19
CA LEU A 117 14.39 -18.06 -5.44
C LEU A 117 15.22 -18.99 -6.34
N GLY A 118 15.26 -18.76 -7.65
CA GLY A 118 16.08 -19.51 -8.59
C GLY A 118 15.85 -21.02 -8.51
N ARG A 119 16.89 -21.78 -8.16
CA ARG A 119 16.84 -23.25 -8.11
C ARG A 119 15.91 -23.75 -7.00
N GLU A 120 15.93 -23.12 -5.82
CA GLU A 120 15.05 -23.43 -4.70
C GLU A 120 13.59 -23.15 -5.08
N GLY A 121 13.34 -22.06 -5.81
CA GLY A 121 12.02 -21.73 -6.33
C GLY A 121 11.51 -22.72 -7.37
N LYS A 122 12.38 -23.20 -8.26
CA LYS A 122 12.05 -24.27 -9.19
C LYS A 122 11.69 -25.58 -8.48
N ALA A 123 12.45 -25.97 -7.46
CA ALA A 123 12.14 -27.16 -6.67
C ALA A 123 10.79 -27.06 -5.95
N ALA A 124 10.45 -25.87 -5.44
CA ALA A 124 9.15 -25.60 -4.85
C ALA A 124 8.00 -25.70 -5.89
N MET A 125 8.18 -25.12 -7.09
CA MET A 125 7.23 -25.25 -8.19
C MET A 125 7.02 -26.71 -8.61
N ASP A 126 8.09 -27.48 -8.77
CA ASP A 126 8.02 -28.89 -9.13
C ASP A 126 7.25 -29.69 -8.07
N LEU A 127 7.40 -29.34 -6.80
CA LEU A 127 6.66 -29.99 -5.71
C LEU A 127 5.18 -29.62 -5.73
N LEU A 128 4.82 -28.34 -5.96
CA LEU A 128 3.44 -27.90 -6.11
C LEU A 128 2.75 -28.56 -7.31
N ALA A 129 3.46 -28.68 -8.44
CA ALA A 129 2.97 -29.38 -9.63
C ALA A 129 2.70 -30.86 -9.34
N LYS A 130 3.58 -31.53 -8.57
CA LYS A 130 3.35 -32.91 -8.09
C LYS A 130 2.14 -33.04 -7.14
N ARG A 131 1.66 -31.93 -6.58
CA ARG A 131 0.44 -31.87 -5.74
C ARG A 131 -0.80 -31.46 -6.52
N GLY A 132 -0.67 -31.24 -7.82
CA GLY A 132 -1.80 -30.95 -8.72
C GLY A 132 -1.89 -29.50 -9.15
N LEU A 133 -1.10 -28.58 -8.59
CA LEU A 133 -1.06 -27.18 -9.02
C LEU A 133 -0.22 -27.05 -10.30
N THR A 134 -0.76 -27.56 -11.40
CA THR A 134 -0.11 -27.60 -12.72
C THR A 134 -0.40 -26.33 -13.52
N PRO A 135 0.34 -26.08 -14.62
CA PRO A 135 0.02 -24.98 -15.54
C PRO A 135 -1.42 -25.01 -16.05
N ASP A 136 -2.00 -26.19 -16.27
CA ASP A 136 -3.38 -26.36 -16.74
C ASP A 136 -4.43 -25.94 -15.70
N VAL A 137 -4.09 -26.01 -14.41
CA VAL A 137 -4.94 -25.51 -13.31
C VAL A 137 -4.78 -24.00 -13.14
N ILE A 138 -3.56 -23.49 -13.33
CA ILE A 138 -3.24 -22.06 -13.16
C ILE A 138 -3.75 -21.21 -14.33
N ALA A 139 -3.65 -21.71 -15.56
CA ALA A 139 -3.94 -20.93 -16.76
C ALA A 139 -5.40 -20.43 -16.86
N PRO A 140 -6.44 -21.21 -16.51
CA PRO A 140 -7.83 -20.74 -16.52
C PRO A 140 -8.02 -19.53 -15.60
N VAL A 141 -7.54 -19.61 -14.35
CA VAL A 141 -7.70 -18.53 -13.37
C VAL A 141 -6.89 -17.29 -13.76
N LYS A 142 -5.69 -17.46 -14.36
CA LYS A 142 -4.94 -16.33 -14.93
C LYS A 142 -5.74 -15.61 -16.01
N ARG A 143 -6.31 -16.35 -16.97
CA ARG A 143 -7.14 -15.77 -18.03
C ARG A 143 -8.34 -15.02 -17.46
N THR A 144 -9.02 -15.65 -16.50
CA THR A 144 -10.14 -15.03 -15.78
C THR A 144 -9.72 -13.70 -15.14
N LEU A 145 -8.56 -13.62 -14.50
CA LEU A 145 -8.05 -12.38 -13.89
C LEU A 145 -7.60 -11.34 -14.93
N GLU A 146 -7.12 -11.76 -16.09
CA GLU A 146 -6.75 -10.89 -17.22
C GLU A 146 -7.99 -10.25 -17.87
N GLU A 147 -9.10 -11.00 -17.99
CA GLU A 147 -10.38 -10.49 -18.47
C GLU A 147 -10.90 -9.35 -17.58
N VAL A 148 -10.67 -9.40 -16.27
CA VAL A 148 -10.97 -8.29 -15.34
C VAL A 148 -10.07 -7.07 -15.59
N ALA A 149 -8.81 -7.29 -15.98
CA ALA A 149 -7.85 -6.22 -16.23
C ALA A 149 -8.05 -5.52 -17.59
N GLN A 150 -8.75 -6.16 -18.53
CA GLN A 150 -9.05 -5.62 -19.86
C GLN A 150 -10.41 -4.93 -19.99
N ILE A 151 -11.17 -4.80 -18.91
CA ILE A 151 -12.36 -3.95 -18.90
C ILE A 151 -11.86 -2.51 -19.07
N GLU A 152 -12.07 -1.93 -20.26
CA GLU A 152 -11.80 -0.52 -20.54
C GLU A 152 -12.38 0.36 -19.42
N PRO A 153 -11.70 1.45 -19.00
CA PRO A 153 -12.29 2.37 -18.05
C PRO A 153 -13.60 2.85 -18.67
N ALA A 154 -14.72 2.46 -18.06
CA ALA A 154 -16.00 3.05 -18.39
C ALA A 154 -15.82 4.56 -18.27
N LEU A 155 -16.28 5.33 -19.26
CA LEU A 155 -16.33 6.79 -19.13
C LEU A 155 -16.88 7.11 -17.75
N GLU A 156 -16.05 7.75 -16.92
CA GLU A 156 -16.40 8.09 -15.55
C GLU A 156 -17.73 8.85 -15.62
N PRO A 157 -18.82 8.34 -15.02
CA PRO A 157 -20.00 9.17 -14.86
C PRO A 157 -19.56 10.37 -14.02
N GLU A 158 -19.79 11.58 -14.55
CA GLU A 158 -19.44 12.82 -13.88
C GLU A 158 -20.05 12.80 -12.48
N ARG A 159 -19.18 12.68 -11.47
CA ARG A 159 -19.58 12.44 -10.10
C ARG A 159 -19.88 13.78 -9.45
N ASP A 160 -20.97 13.86 -8.70
CA ASP A 160 -21.30 15.08 -7.98
C ASP A 160 -20.18 15.37 -6.97
N PRO A 161 -19.53 16.55 -7.01
CA PRO A 161 -18.52 16.92 -6.03
C PRO A 161 -19.03 16.84 -4.58
N GLU A 162 -20.34 16.93 -4.35
CA GLU A 162 -20.95 16.76 -3.03
C GLU A 162 -20.94 15.30 -2.54
N ASP A 163 -21.06 14.33 -3.44
CA ASP A 163 -20.97 12.90 -3.14
C ASP A 163 -19.53 12.50 -2.78
N ASP A 164 -18.55 13.06 -3.49
CA ASP A 164 -17.13 12.81 -3.23
C ASP A 164 -16.70 13.41 -1.88
N ALA A 165 -17.12 14.64 -1.59
CA ALA A 165 -16.87 15.27 -0.30
C ALA A 165 -17.51 14.52 0.87
N THR A 166 -18.68 13.90 0.64
CA THR A 166 -19.35 13.06 1.65
C THR A 166 -18.61 11.75 1.87
N ALA A 167 -18.22 11.05 0.81
CA ALA A 167 -17.45 9.81 0.92
C ALA A 167 -16.09 10.03 1.60
N GLU A 168 -15.42 11.15 1.32
CA GLU A 168 -14.16 11.51 1.96
C GLU A 168 -14.33 11.77 3.46
N ARG A 169 -15.36 12.53 3.82
CA ARG A 169 -15.68 12.83 5.22
C ARG A 169 -16.00 11.56 6.01
N GLU A 170 -16.89 10.71 5.50
CA GLU A 170 -17.29 9.47 6.17
C GLU A 170 -16.09 8.55 6.42
N MET A 171 -15.23 8.39 5.41
CA MET A 171 -14.03 7.59 5.57
C MET A 171 -13.03 8.21 6.54
N TRP A 172 -12.87 9.53 6.50
CA TRP A 172 -11.97 10.24 7.39
C TRP A 172 -12.41 10.13 8.85
N GLU A 173 -13.71 10.31 9.12
CA GLU A 173 -14.31 10.14 10.45
C GLU A 173 -14.11 8.73 10.98
N TRP A 174 -14.43 7.72 10.16
CA TRP A 174 -14.21 6.32 10.50
C TRP A 174 -12.72 6.03 10.81
N TYR A 175 -11.81 6.54 9.99
CA TYR A 175 -10.36 6.38 10.19
C TYR A 175 -9.89 7.08 11.47
N LEU A 176 -10.34 8.30 11.74
CA LEU A 176 -9.96 9.04 12.94
C LEU A 176 -10.42 8.32 14.22
N GLN A 177 -11.66 7.86 14.23
CA GLN A 177 -12.21 7.10 15.34
C GLN A 177 -11.35 5.86 15.63
N TRP A 178 -11.15 5.00 14.63
CA TRP A 178 -10.47 3.75 14.84
C TRP A 178 -8.97 3.88 15.02
N SER A 179 -8.33 4.91 14.44
CA SER A 179 -6.92 5.19 14.69
C SER A 179 -6.67 5.73 16.11
N ALA A 180 -7.58 6.53 16.66
CA ALA A 180 -7.51 6.96 18.05
C ALA A 180 -7.62 5.76 19.01
N ILE A 181 -8.60 4.88 18.77
CA ILE A 181 -8.78 3.66 19.57
C ILE A 181 -7.56 2.74 19.41
N ALA A 182 -7.03 2.56 18.20
CA ALA A 182 -5.87 1.71 17.96
C ALA A 182 -4.61 2.18 18.70
N ARG A 183 -4.37 3.49 18.77
CA ARG A 183 -3.24 4.08 19.53
C ARG A 183 -3.36 3.83 21.03
N VAL A 184 -4.59 3.73 21.56
CA VAL A 184 -4.83 3.40 22.97
C VAL A 184 -4.75 1.88 23.20
N ALA A 185 -5.34 1.08 22.31
CA ALA A 185 -5.45 -0.36 22.44
C ALA A 185 -4.12 -1.10 22.22
N VAL A 186 -3.28 -0.62 21.31
CA VAL A 186 -2.02 -1.27 20.93
C VAL A 186 -0.84 -0.57 21.61
N LYS A 187 -0.17 -1.29 22.51
CA LYS A 187 0.99 -0.76 23.27
C LYS A 187 2.34 -1.11 22.64
N GLU A 188 2.38 -2.09 21.74
CA GLU A 188 3.62 -2.52 21.11
C GLU A 188 4.07 -1.56 20.00
N ARG A 189 5.26 -0.98 20.17
CA ARG A 189 5.88 -0.06 19.20
C ARG A 189 5.98 -0.65 17.79
N ARG A 190 6.26 -1.95 17.67
CA ARG A 190 6.33 -2.65 16.36
C ARG A 190 4.97 -2.67 15.64
N LEU A 191 3.89 -2.89 16.38
CA LEU A 191 2.53 -2.95 15.84
C LEU A 191 2.02 -1.54 15.48
N LEU A 192 2.34 -0.53 16.29
CA LEU A 192 2.09 0.88 15.96
C LEU A 192 2.80 1.32 14.67
N LYS A 193 4.03 0.88 14.46
CA LYS A 193 4.77 1.09 13.21
C LYS A 193 4.12 0.40 12.01
N ALA A 194 3.64 -0.84 12.19
CA ALA A 194 2.93 -1.57 11.15
C ALA A 194 1.62 -0.89 10.72
N MET A 195 0.95 -0.18 11.63
CA MET A 195 -0.24 0.64 11.35
C MET A 195 0.07 2.02 10.75
N GLY A 196 1.35 2.37 10.57
CA GLY A 196 1.78 3.67 10.06
C GLY A 196 1.72 4.82 11.09
N PHE A 197 1.60 4.52 12.38
CA PHE A 197 1.56 5.54 13.45
C PHE A 197 2.92 5.98 13.98
N LEU A 198 3.99 5.27 13.60
CA LEU A 198 5.37 5.64 13.91
C LEU A 198 6.14 5.70 12.60
N GLN A 199 6.62 6.89 12.23
CA GLN A 199 7.56 7.02 11.13
C GLN A 199 8.85 6.26 11.50
N THR A 200 9.38 5.48 10.56
CA THR A 200 10.81 5.22 10.56
C THR A 200 11.50 6.54 10.38
N SER A 201 12.37 6.94 11.31
CA SER A 201 13.42 7.89 10.98
C SER A 201 14.32 7.22 9.94
N THR A 202 13.93 7.30 8.68
CA THR A 202 14.80 6.98 7.56
C THR A 202 15.61 8.24 7.31
N GLY A 203 16.83 8.26 7.81
CA GLY A 203 17.85 9.25 7.47
C GLY A 203 17.67 10.59 8.16
N ALA A 204 18.76 11.06 8.78
CA ALA A 204 18.93 12.48 9.04
C ALA A 204 18.64 13.24 7.73
N VAL A 205 17.75 14.21 7.84
CA VAL A 205 17.65 15.32 6.90
C VAL A 205 19.06 15.90 6.81
N ILE A 206 19.71 15.78 5.64
CA ILE A 206 20.68 16.80 5.25
C ILE A 206 19.81 18.05 5.13
N GLU A 207 19.97 18.95 6.10
CA GLU A 207 19.34 20.26 6.08
C GLU A 207 19.68 20.91 4.74
N PRO A 208 18.68 21.34 3.95
CA PRO A 208 18.96 22.34 2.95
C PRO A 208 19.41 23.59 3.71
N ASP A 209 20.63 24.01 3.42
CA ASP A 209 21.23 25.30 3.76
C ASP A 209 20.23 26.39 3.35
N LEU A 210 19.38 26.77 4.29
CA LEU A 210 18.58 27.99 4.21
C LEU A 210 19.46 29.04 4.87
N GLU A 211 20.20 29.76 4.03
CA GLU A 211 20.78 31.05 4.36
C GLU A 211 19.70 31.85 5.09
N GLU A 212 19.92 32.06 6.39
CA GLU A 212 19.14 32.98 7.19
C GLU A 212 19.33 34.38 6.58
N GLU A 213 18.29 34.88 5.90
CA GLU A 213 18.14 36.32 5.72
C GLU A 213 17.91 36.91 7.12
N GLU A 214 19.01 37.32 7.76
CA GLU A 214 18.98 38.22 8.91
C GLU A 214 18.52 39.60 8.43
N ASP A 215 17.20 39.81 8.49
CA ASP A 215 16.61 41.14 8.63
C ASP A 215 16.99 41.70 10.02
N GLU A 216 18.18 42.32 10.12
CA GLU A 216 18.49 43.27 11.20
C GLU A 216 18.21 44.70 10.71
N ASP A 217 17.02 45.20 11.01
CA ASP A 217 16.73 46.63 11.09
C ASP A 217 16.82 47.06 12.57
N GLU A 218 17.22 48.32 12.76
CA GLU A 218 17.43 49.07 14.02
C GLU A 218 18.76 48.93 14.77
N GLY A 219 19.72 49.75 14.35
CA GLY A 219 20.89 50.12 15.14
C GLY A 219 21.49 51.43 14.66
N GLY A 220 20.71 52.51 14.69
CA GLY A 220 21.21 53.85 14.40
C GLY A 220 22.20 54.30 15.48
N GLU A 221 23.47 54.40 15.12
CA GLU A 221 24.44 55.28 15.78
C GLU A 221 25.37 55.83 14.69
N GLY A 222 25.27 57.13 14.47
CA GLY A 222 26.12 57.84 13.53
C GLY A 222 27.52 57.97 14.10
N ASP A 223 28.51 57.77 13.24
CA ASP A 223 29.81 58.36 13.41
C ASP A 223 30.20 59.04 12.10
N GLU A 224 30.41 60.35 12.24
CA GLU A 224 31.18 61.20 11.35
C GLU A 224 32.59 60.60 11.20
N ASP A 225 33.18 60.69 10.02
CA ASP A 225 34.46 61.39 9.80
C ASP A 225 35.09 61.00 8.44
N GLY A 226 35.39 62.04 7.65
CA GLY A 226 36.74 62.22 7.12
C GLY A 226 37.18 61.51 5.84
N GLY A 227 37.42 62.33 4.80
CA GLY A 227 38.56 62.17 3.87
C GLY A 227 38.22 61.51 2.53
N GLU A 228 38.16 62.28 1.43
CA GLU A 228 39.28 62.51 0.49
C GLU A 228 39.59 61.26 -0.34
N GLU A 229 39.72 61.26 -1.67
CA GLU A 229 39.86 62.29 -2.69
C GLU A 229 39.85 61.56 -4.06
N GLU A 230 39.56 62.32 -5.13
CA GLU A 230 40.15 62.19 -6.49
C GLU A 230 39.96 60.91 -7.33
N GLU A 231 39.75 60.93 -8.66
CA GLU A 231 39.55 61.99 -9.65
C GLU A 231 39.14 61.31 -11.00
N LYS A 232 38.22 61.95 -11.73
CA LYS A 232 38.14 62.08 -13.22
C LYS A 232 37.95 60.82 -14.11
N PRO A 233 37.51 60.97 -15.39
CA PRO A 233 37.54 62.16 -16.24
C PRO A 233 36.27 62.46 -17.06
N GLU A 234 36.00 63.75 -17.30
CA GLU A 234 35.35 64.20 -18.54
C GLU A 234 36.04 65.45 -19.11
N THR A 235 36.70 65.23 -20.24
CA THR A 235 36.92 66.14 -21.39
C THR A 235 35.58 66.72 -21.93
N PRO A 236 35.53 67.67 -22.92
CA PRO A 236 36.60 68.28 -23.73
C PRO A 236 36.47 69.81 -24.00
N ALA A 237 37.54 70.34 -24.63
CA ALA A 237 37.61 71.32 -25.72
C ALA A 237 36.65 72.53 -25.79
N ALA A 238 37.23 73.73 -25.63
CA ALA A 238 37.35 74.75 -26.68
C ALA A 238 38.38 75.82 -26.26
#